data_AF-A0A485LT45-F1
#
_entry.id   AF-A0A485LT45-F1
#
_cell.length_a   1.000
_cell.length_b   1.000
_cell.length_c   1.000
_cell.angle_alpha   90.00
_cell.angle_beta   90.00
_cell.angle_gamma   90.00
#
_symmetry.space_group_name_H-M   'P 1'
#
loop_
_entity.id
_entity.type
_entity.pdbx_description
1 polymer ?
#
loop_
_entity_poly.entity_id
_entity_poly.type
_entity_poly.pdbx_seq_one_letter_code
_entity_poly.pdbx_strand_id
1 'polypeptide(L)'
;MPSASRATVTSSALSPRRLRNLSDVDRRMRLLEISVDGKLPRGSFVKAALHVGCHARMISRLWDQARASIAAGSAVADTSAKMKGNCGPKVKRQPSEIDAAIKAVAHHDRQTLRSTAFHSKIPKTIIIRHMAKEKTLKGRSNRVKPLLTEDNKKARLKFAFNFLRSGLCGSHFFENIKFYVYEDETVALRAVKSKRFITKVMFLAAVARPRHDAHRNRHFDGKIGIWAFVELTVALRKSKNRPKGAIVTTPQSVDGVVYNHIIMNKVVPAIQERFPKGGRPGGIFVQ
;
A
#
# COMPACT_ATOMS: atom_id res chain seq x y z
N MET A 1 55.97 -23.28 -22.63
CA MET A 1 54.78 -23.23 -23.50
C MET A 1 53.53 -23.28 -22.62
N PRO A 2 52.90 -22.14 -22.29
CA PRO A 2 51.76 -22.11 -21.37
C PRO A 2 50.43 -22.38 -22.09
N SER A 3 49.61 -23.22 -21.47
CA SER A 3 48.25 -23.59 -21.89
C SER A 3 47.28 -22.41 -21.71
N ALA A 4 46.66 -21.95 -22.80
CA ALA A 4 45.69 -20.87 -22.78
C ALA A 4 44.35 -21.30 -22.15
N SER A 5 43.94 -20.57 -21.12
CA SER A 5 42.66 -20.68 -20.43
C SER A 5 41.51 -20.23 -21.33
N ARG A 6 40.52 -21.11 -21.51
CA ARG A 6 39.29 -20.87 -22.28
C ARG A 6 38.37 -19.94 -21.48
N ALA A 7 38.29 -18.68 -21.88
CA ALA A 7 37.35 -17.71 -21.34
C ALA A 7 35.92 -18.09 -21.74
N THR A 8 35.08 -18.42 -20.76
CA THR A 8 33.64 -18.65 -20.93
C THR A 8 32.98 -17.30 -21.20
N VAL A 9 32.54 -17.06 -22.44
CA VAL A 9 31.72 -15.89 -22.78
C VAL A 9 30.34 -16.09 -22.16
N THR A 10 30.10 -15.41 -21.04
CA THR A 10 28.78 -15.35 -20.39
C THR A 10 27.83 -14.55 -21.29
N SER A 11 26.96 -15.23 -22.04
CA SER A 11 25.89 -14.58 -22.79
C SER A 11 24.92 -13.93 -21.81
N SER A 12 24.93 -12.61 -21.72
CA SER A 12 23.95 -11.85 -20.94
C SER A 12 22.58 -11.94 -21.61
N ALA A 13 21.71 -12.79 -21.05
CA ALA A 13 20.32 -12.88 -21.47
C ALA A 13 19.60 -11.53 -21.23
N LEU A 14 19.36 -10.79 -22.31
CA LEU A 14 18.59 -9.55 -22.30
C LEU A 14 17.15 -9.85 -21.88
N SER A 15 16.74 -9.30 -20.72
CA SER A 15 15.37 -9.40 -20.21
C SER A 15 14.37 -8.75 -21.17
N PRO A 16 13.23 -9.39 -21.50
CA PRO A 16 12.23 -8.84 -22.41
C PRO A 16 11.32 -7.87 -21.65
N ARG A 17 11.83 -6.67 -21.34
CA ARG A 17 11.02 -5.63 -20.67
C ARG A 17 11.25 -4.27 -21.29
N ARG A 18 10.23 -3.84 -22.07
CA ARG A 18 10.05 -2.58 -22.81
C ARG A 18 11.04 -2.37 -23.96
N LEU A 19 10.51 -2.40 -25.18
CA LEU A 19 11.17 -1.78 -26.34
C LEU A 19 11.42 -0.31 -26.00
N ARG A 20 12.69 0.06 -25.79
CA ARG A 20 13.08 1.47 -25.65
C ARG A 20 12.87 2.13 -27.01
N ASN A 21 12.38 3.37 -27.01
CA ASN A 21 12.42 4.18 -28.22
C ASN A 21 13.88 4.27 -28.69
N LEU A 22 14.15 4.02 -29.98
CA LEU A 22 15.50 4.20 -30.56
C LEU A 22 16.03 5.59 -30.21
N SER A 23 17.31 5.69 -29.85
CA SER A 23 17.96 7.00 -29.69
C SER A 23 18.12 7.67 -31.05
N ASP A 24 18.32 9.00 -31.09
CA ASP A 24 18.50 9.71 -32.35
C ASP A 24 19.78 9.27 -33.09
N VAL A 25 20.79 8.76 -32.36
CA VAL A 25 21.98 8.14 -32.95
C VAL A 25 21.61 6.80 -33.59
N ASP A 26 20.83 5.96 -32.91
CA ASP A 26 20.38 4.67 -33.46
C ASP A 26 19.41 4.84 -34.64
N ARG A 27 18.70 5.97 -34.71
CA ARG A 27 17.83 6.33 -35.84
C ARG A 27 18.59 6.85 -37.06
N ARG A 28 19.85 7.28 -36.92
CA ARG A 28 20.72 7.61 -38.07
C ARG A 28 21.14 6.32 -38.73
N MET A 29 20.30 5.82 -39.62
CA MET A 29 20.45 4.49 -40.20
C MET A 29 21.55 4.46 -41.26
N ARG A 30 22.44 3.47 -41.13
CA ARG A 30 23.46 3.07 -42.11
C ARG A 30 22.90 2.65 -43.49
N LEU A 31 21.57 2.57 -43.63
CA LEU A 31 20.90 2.22 -44.88
C LEU A 31 21.13 3.23 -45.99
N LEU A 32 21.42 4.50 -45.66
CA LEU A 32 21.82 5.51 -46.64
C LEU A 32 23.19 5.20 -47.27
N GLU A 33 24.12 4.61 -46.52
CA GLU A 33 25.44 4.18 -47.02
C GLU A 33 25.37 2.95 -47.92
N ILE A 34 24.30 2.15 -47.79
CA ILE A 34 24.11 0.88 -48.51
C ILE A 34 23.18 1.06 -49.72
N SER A 35 22.46 2.19 -49.81
CA SER A 35 21.55 2.43 -50.92
C SER A 35 22.33 2.81 -52.18
N VAL A 36 22.07 2.11 -53.28
CA VAL A 36 22.60 2.43 -54.61
C VAL A 36 21.41 2.92 -55.43
N ASP A 37 21.50 4.11 -56.02
CA ASP A 37 20.41 4.76 -56.79
C ASP A 37 19.06 4.85 -56.05
N GLY A 38 19.10 5.03 -54.73
CA GLY A 38 17.90 5.10 -53.89
C GLY A 38 17.16 3.78 -53.69
N LYS A 39 17.72 2.65 -54.16
CA LYS A 39 17.16 1.30 -53.98
C LYS A 39 17.99 0.53 -52.96
N LEU A 40 17.28 -0.19 -52.08
CA LEU A 40 17.89 -1.02 -51.04
C LEU A 40 17.87 -2.50 -51.44
N PRO A 41 18.98 -3.25 -51.26
CA PRO A 41 19.00 -4.69 -51.49
C PRO A 41 17.97 -5.45 -50.63
N ARG A 42 17.50 -6.59 -51.13
CA ARG A 42 16.54 -7.45 -50.41
C ARG A 42 17.14 -7.89 -49.06
N GLY A 43 16.36 -7.77 -47.99
CA GLY A 43 16.77 -8.14 -46.64
C GLY A 43 17.60 -7.09 -45.88
N SER A 44 17.89 -5.95 -46.49
CA SER A 44 18.57 -4.81 -45.86
C SER A 44 17.89 -4.35 -44.55
N PHE A 45 16.56 -4.25 -44.54
CA PHE A 45 15.80 -3.91 -43.34
C PHE A 45 15.95 -4.92 -42.21
N VAL A 46 16.02 -6.22 -42.53
CA VAL A 46 16.18 -7.29 -41.53
C VAL A 46 17.60 -7.27 -40.96
N LYS A 47 18.62 -7.07 -41.80
CA LYS A 47 20.01 -6.93 -41.35
C LYS A 47 20.21 -5.72 -40.46
N ALA A 48 19.64 -4.57 -40.85
CA ALA A 48 19.69 -3.35 -40.04
C ALA A 48 18.90 -3.51 -38.73
N ALA A 49 17.80 -4.25 -38.75
CA ALA A 49 16.96 -4.51 -37.58
C ALA A 49 17.67 -5.36 -36.53
N LEU A 50 18.42 -6.37 -36.99
CA LEU A 50 19.26 -7.20 -36.12
C LEU A 50 20.38 -6.39 -35.47
N HIS A 51 20.99 -5.47 -36.21
CA HIS A 51 22.08 -4.65 -35.68
C HIS A 51 21.62 -3.66 -34.60
N VAL A 52 20.46 -3.03 -34.80
CA VAL A 52 19.89 -2.04 -33.87
C VAL A 52 19.01 -2.69 -32.78
N GLY A 53 18.74 -4.00 -32.88
CA GLY A 53 17.90 -4.73 -31.92
C GLY A 53 16.43 -4.28 -31.95
N CYS A 54 15.91 -3.94 -33.13
CA CYS A 54 14.52 -3.49 -33.30
C CYS A 54 13.78 -4.32 -34.36
N HIS A 55 12.49 -4.06 -34.55
CA HIS A 55 11.69 -4.78 -35.54
C HIS A 55 11.89 -4.17 -36.95
N ALA A 56 11.98 -5.00 -38.00
CA ALA A 56 12.22 -4.54 -39.38
C ALA A 56 11.21 -3.48 -39.87
N ARG A 57 9.94 -3.55 -39.44
CA ARG A 57 8.93 -2.51 -39.73
C ARG A 57 9.28 -1.13 -39.16
N MET A 58 9.99 -1.07 -38.02
CA MET A 58 10.43 0.20 -37.44
C MET A 58 11.46 0.89 -38.33
N ILE A 59 12.40 0.12 -38.88
CA ILE A 59 13.40 0.63 -39.81
C ILE A 59 12.77 1.00 -41.15
N SER A 60 11.83 0.22 -41.66
CA SER A 60 11.04 0.58 -42.85
C SER A 60 10.38 1.95 -42.67
N ARG A 61 9.73 2.20 -41.53
CA ARG A 61 9.10 3.50 -41.24
C ARG A 61 10.11 4.65 -41.16
N LEU A 62 11.28 4.41 -40.55
CA LEU A 62 12.35 5.41 -40.50
C LEU A 62 12.92 5.72 -41.89
N TRP A 63 13.03 4.70 -42.74
CA TRP A 63 13.45 4.85 -44.14
C TRP A 63 12.43 5.66 -44.95
N ASP A 64 11.14 5.39 -44.79
CA ASP A 64 10.08 6.16 -45.45
C ASP A 64 10.10 7.63 -44.99
N GLN A 65 10.31 7.86 -43.69
CA GLN A 65 10.45 9.22 -43.14
C GLN A 65 11.68 9.94 -43.70
N ALA A 66 12.83 9.26 -43.78
CA ALA A 66 14.05 9.80 -44.38
C ALA A 66 13.86 10.21 -45.84
N ARG A 67 13.22 9.35 -46.65
CA ARG A 67 12.91 9.64 -48.06
C ARG A 67 11.96 10.82 -48.21
N ALA A 68 10.90 10.86 -47.41
CA ALA A 68 9.94 11.96 -47.43
C ALA A 68 10.61 13.30 -47.06
N SER A 69 11.55 13.29 -46.11
CA SER A 69 12.31 14.48 -45.73
C SER A 69 13.22 15.00 -46.85
N ILE A 70 13.88 14.10 -47.59
CA ILE A 70 14.71 14.48 -48.74
C ILE A 70 13.84 15.00 -49.89
N ALA A 71 12.72 14.34 -50.18
CA ALA A 71 11.77 14.77 -51.20
C ALA A 71 11.16 16.16 -50.89
N ALA A 72 11.04 16.52 -49.62
CA ALA A 72 10.59 17.84 -49.17
C ALA A 72 11.70 18.93 -49.22
N GLY A 73 12.90 18.62 -49.73
CA GLY A 73 13.98 19.59 -49.93
C GLY A 73 14.94 19.75 -48.75
N SER A 74 14.91 18.85 -47.76
CA SER A 74 15.90 18.86 -46.68
C SER A 74 17.27 18.36 -47.18
N ALA A 75 18.34 19.10 -46.87
CA ALA A 75 19.72 18.73 -47.22
C ALA A 75 20.18 17.42 -46.53
N VAL A 76 19.56 17.07 -45.41
CA VAL A 76 19.84 15.84 -44.64
C VAL A 76 18.53 15.10 -44.35
N ALA A 77 18.55 13.78 -44.40
CA ALA A 77 17.41 12.95 -44.01
C ALA A 77 17.03 13.16 -42.53
N ASP A 78 15.85 13.70 -42.25
CA ASP A 78 15.35 13.83 -40.88
C ASP A 78 14.81 12.50 -40.33
N THR A 79 15.66 11.78 -39.60
CA THR A 79 15.29 10.57 -38.85
C THR A 79 15.03 10.85 -37.37
N SER A 80 14.90 12.12 -36.96
CA SER A 80 14.84 12.45 -35.54
C SER A 80 13.55 11.96 -34.86
N ALA A 81 13.63 11.74 -33.54
CA ALA A 81 12.47 11.38 -32.74
C ALA A 81 11.34 12.41 -32.89
N LYS A 82 10.09 11.95 -33.07
CA LYS A 82 8.93 12.85 -32.97
C LYS A 82 8.52 13.16 -31.53
N MET A 83 8.98 12.35 -30.57
CA MET A 83 8.74 12.56 -29.14
C MET A 83 9.93 13.28 -28.50
N LYS A 84 10.05 14.60 -28.75
CA LYS A 84 11.09 15.45 -28.16
C LYS A 84 10.55 16.24 -26.96
N GLY A 85 11.31 16.32 -25.88
CA GLY A 85 10.98 17.15 -24.71
C GLY A 85 9.83 16.58 -23.84
N ASN A 86 8.93 17.48 -23.38
CA ASN A 86 7.82 17.16 -22.47
C ASN A 86 6.70 16.35 -23.16
N CYS A 87 7.00 15.09 -23.47
CA CYS A 87 6.06 14.13 -24.03
C CYS A 87 5.49 13.26 -22.91
N GLY A 88 4.30 13.59 -22.44
CA GLY A 88 3.60 12.79 -21.44
C GLY A 88 2.55 13.58 -20.64
N PRO A 89 1.81 12.90 -19.75
CA PRO A 89 0.83 13.56 -18.89
C PRO A 89 1.48 14.64 -18.01
N LYS A 90 0.93 15.86 -18.03
CA LYS A 90 1.41 16.97 -17.19
C LYS A 90 1.21 16.68 -15.71
N VAL A 91 2.16 17.11 -14.89
CA VAL A 91 2.05 17.03 -13.42
C VAL A 91 0.96 17.99 -12.95
N LYS A 92 -0.06 17.46 -12.25
CA LYS A 92 -1.24 18.24 -11.83
C LYS A 92 -1.09 18.94 -10.48
N ARG A 93 -0.15 18.52 -9.63
CA ARG A 93 0.06 19.05 -8.27
C ARG A 93 1.54 19.22 -8.01
N GLN A 94 1.91 20.34 -7.40
CA GLN A 94 3.29 20.57 -7.02
C GLN A 94 3.62 19.88 -5.68
N PRO A 95 4.88 19.49 -5.43
CA PRO A 95 5.27 18.86 -4.17
C PRO A 95 4.90 19.68 -2.93
N SER A 96 5.09 21.00 -2.99
CA SER A 96 4.73 21.93 -1.90
C SER A 96 3.24 21.94 -1.58
N GLU A 97 2.37 21.83 -2.59
CA GLU A 97 0.92 21.75 -2.43
C GLU A 97 0.52 20.43 -1.74
N ILE A 98 1.20 19.33 -2.09
CA ILE A 98 0.99 18.01 -1.47
C ILE A 98 1.40 18.06 0.00
N ASP A 99 2.54 18.67 0.30
CA ASP A 99 3.03 18.83 1.67
C ASP A 99 2.09 19.68 2.51
N ALA A 100 1.64 20.83 1.99
CA ALA A 100 0.69 21.68 2.69
C ALA A 100 -0.64 20.96 3.00
N ALA A 101 -1.17 20.22 2.02
CA ALA A 101 -2.42 19.47 2.18
C ALA A 101 -2.29 18.31 3.19
N ILE A 102 -1.16 17.61 3.21
CA ILE A 102 -0.93 16.55 4.20
C ILE A 102 -0.69 17.16 5.58
N LYS A 103 0.08 18.26 5.69
CA LYS A 103 0.35 19.00 6.94
C LYS A 103 -0.92 19.60 7.58
N ALA A 104 -1.96 19.89 6.80
CA ALA A 104 -3.25 20.35 7.32
C ALA A 104 -4.08 19.25 8.01
N VAL A 105 -3.87 17.97 7.68
CA VAL A 105 -4.64 16.84 8.25
C VAL A 105 -4.16 16.56 9.68
N ALA A 106 -5.03 16.30 10.67
CA ALA A 106 -4.54 15.96 12.01
C ALA A 106 -3.80 14.61 12.06
N HIS A 107 -2.80 14.45 12.93
CA HIS A 107 -1.98 13.22 12.99
C HIS A 107 -2.78 11.92 13.18
N HIS A 108 -3.93 11.98 13.85
CA HIS A 108 -4.78 10.81 14.07
C HIS A 108 -5.41 10.28 12.77
N ASP A 109 -5.64 11.16 11.79
CA ASP A 109 -6.19 10.82 10.48
C ASP A 109 -5.10 10.44 9.47
N ARG A 110 -3.82 10.61 9.82
CA ARG A 110 -2.67 10.23 8.99
C ARG A 110 -2.14 8.82 9.26
N GLN A 111 -2.88 7.99 10.00
CA GLN A 111 -2.40 6.67 10.44
C GLN A 111 -2.16 5.68 9.29
N THR A 112 -3.02 5.72 8.27
CA THR A 112 -2.89 4.88 7.07
C THR A 112 -2.92 5.76 5.84
N LEU A 113 -2.19 5.38 4.78
CA LEU A 113 -2.23 6.12 3.51
C LEU A 113 -3.64 6.25 2.93
N ARG A 114 -4.57 5.33 3.28
CA ARG A 114 -5.98 5.42 2.88
C ARG A 114 -6.70 6.53 3.63
N SER A 115 -6.52 6.60 4.95
CA SER A 115 -7.05 7.66 5.80
C SER A 115 -6.46 9.01 5.40
N THR A 116 -5.14 9.10 5.26
CA THR A 116 -4.47 10.32 4.82
C THR A 116 -4.99 10.79 3.47
N ALA A 117 -5.19 9.89 2.51
CA ALA A 117 -5.73 10.22 1.20
C ALA A 117 -7.17 10.78 1.27
N PHE A 118 -8.01 10.18 2.11
CA PHE A 118 -9.38 10.64 2.31
C PHE A 118 -9.41 12.05 2.91
N HIS A 119 -8.67 12.29 3.98
CA HIS A 119 -8.68 13.57 4.69
C HIS A 119 -7.90 14.68 3.96
N SER A 120 -6.81 14.36 3.26
CA SER A 120 -6.05 15.35 2.45
C SER A 120 -6.67 15.62 1.08
N LYS A 121 -7.70 14.85 0.67
CA LYS A 121 -8.27 14.87 -0.68
C LYS A 121 -7.25 14.59 -1.79
N ILE A 122 -6.10 14.02 -1.45
CA ILE A 122 -5.05 13.60 -2.39
C ILE A 122 -5.17 12.10 -2.61
N PRO A 123 -5.27 11.64 -3.88
CA PRO A 123 -5.31 10.21 -4.15
C PRO A 123 -4.09 9.48 -3.59
N LYS A 124 -4.31 8.32 -2.96
CA LYS A 124 -3.27 7.48 -2.35
C LYS A 124 -2.07 7.24 -3.29
N THR A 125 -2.33 7.07 -4.58
CA THR A 125 -1.29 6.83 -5.61
C THR A 125 -0.34 8.02 -5.76
N ILE A 126 -0.84 9.25 -5.63
CA ILE A 126 -0.04 10.48 -5.69
C ILE A 126 0.85 10.57 -4.44
N ILE A 127 0.30 10.28 -3.26
CA ILE A 127 1.06 10.27 -1.99
C ILE A 127 2.21 9.26 -2.06
N ILE A 128 1.97 8.03 -2.56
CA ILE A 128 3.01 7.01 -2.72
C ILE A 128 4.13 7.49 -3.65
N ARG A 129 3.78 8.10 -4.79
CA ARG A 129 4.76 8.62 -5.74
C ARG A 129 5.57 9.78 -5.15
N HIS A 130 4.91 10.66 -4.40
CA HIS A 130 5.54 11.76 -3.68
C HIS A 130 6.56 11.25 -2.66
N MET A 131 6.18 10.26 -1.84
CA MET A 131 7.08 9.60 -0.88
C MET A 131 8.31 8.99 -1.56
N ALA A 132 8.15 8.37 -2.73
CA ALA A 132 9.26 7.77 -3.47
C ALA A 132 10.24 8.81 -4.04
N LYS A 133 9.72 9.97 -4.46
CA LYS A 133 10.50 11.03 -5.11
C LYS A 133 11.20 11.95 -4.11
N GLU A 134 10.45 12.54 -3.19
CA GLU A 134 10.96 13.56 -2.25
C GLU A 134 11.53 12.94 -0.97
N LYS A 135 11.10 11.73 -0.60
CA LYS A 135 11.58 10.98 0.59
C LYS A 135 11.45 11.72 1.94
N THR A 136 10.71 12.82 2.00
CA THR A 136 10.48 13.64 3.19
C THR A 136 9.41 13.06 4.13
N LEU A 137 8.32 12.53 3.57
CA LEU A 137 7.24 11.88 4.31
C LEU A 137 7.58 10.40 4.61
N LYS A 138 7.84 10.05 5.87
CA LYS A 138 8.27 8.70 6.27
C LYS A 138 7.49 8.13 7.43
N GLY A 139 7.52 6.81 7.52
CA GLY A 139 6.91 6.06 8.62
C GLY A 139 7.64 6.24 9.96
N ARG A 140 7.16 7.04 10.92
CA ARG A 140 7.71 7.21 12.28
C ARG A 140 6.85 6.63 13.41
N SER A 141 7.41 5.78 14.25
CA SER A 141 6.79 5.26 15.48
C SER A 141 6.48 6.34 16.52
N ASN A 142 5.35 6.20 17.22
CA ASN A 142 4.88 7.07 18.29
C ASN A 142 4.44 6.19 19.45
N ARG A 143 5.33 6.03 20.43
CA ARG A 143 5.06 5.21 21.61
C ARG A 143 4.18 6.02 22.56
N VAL A 144 3.07 5.42 23.00
CA VAL A 144 2.30 5.97 24.12
C VAL A 144 3.20 6.02 25.34
N LYS A 145 3.57 7.23 25.77
CA LYS A 145 4.39 7.41 26.96
C LYS A 145 3.48 7.29 28.18
N PRO A 146 3.78 6.41 29.14
CA PRO A 146 3.01 6.38 30.37
C PRO A 146 3.15 7.72 31.10
N LEU A 147 2.05 8.26 31.63
CA LEU A 147 2.11 9.34 32.62
C LEU A 147 2.69 8.76 33.91
N LEU A 148 3.99 8.91 34.11
CA LEU A 148 4.72 8.36 35.26
C LEU A 148 4.90 9.44 36.31
N THR A 149 4.46 9.16 37.53
CA THR A 149 4.95 9.81 38.75
C THR A 149 6.39 9.36 39.02
N GLU A 150 7.15 10.11 39.84
CA GLU A 150 8.55 9.78 40.16
C GLU A 150 8.72 8.35 40.73
N ASP A 151 7.79 7.92 41.59
CA ASP A 151 7.79 6.55 42.13
C ASP A 151 7.57 5.49 41.05
N ASN A 152 6.70 5.78 40.08
CA ASN A 152 6.48 4.90 38.93
C ASN A 152 7.70 4.84 38.01
N LYS A 153 8.51 5.91 37.91
CA LYS A 153 9.78 5.90 37.17
C LYS A 153 10.79 4.97 37.84
N LYS A 154 10.96 5.08 39.17
CA LYS A 154 11.87 4.22 39.95
C LYS A 154 11.49 2.74 39.87
N ALA A 155 10.20 2.42 40.06
CA ALA A 155 9.71 1.04 39.97
C ALA A 155 9.89 0.44 38.56
N ARG A 156 9.67 1.24 37.50
CA ARG A 156 9.83 0.79 36.11
C ARG A 156 11.27 0.65 35.68
N LEU A 157 12.17 1.52 36.18
CA LEU A 157 13.62 1.33 36.00
C LEU A 157 14.05 0.01 36.62
N LYS A 158 13.66 -0.25 37.88
CA LYS A 158 13.96 -1.50 38.59
C LYS A 158 13.43 -2.74 37.85
N PHE A 159 12.22 -2.65 37.29
CA PHE A 159 11.67 -3.71 36.44
C PHE A 159 12.43 -3.86 35.13
N ALA A 160 12.74 -2.77 34.43
CA ALA A 160 13.41 -2.78 33.12
C ALA A 160 14.84 -3.32 33.18
N PHE A 161 15.57 -3.09 34.28
CA PHE A 161 16.89 -3.68 34.52
C PHE A 161 16.87 -5.22 34.39
N ASN A 162 15.77 -5.88 34.75
CA ASN A 162 15.64 -7.33 34.68
C ASN A 162 15.38 -7.87 33.25
N PHE A 163 15.05 -7.00 32.28
CA PHE A 163 14.77 -7.39 30.89
C PHE A 163 15.85 -6.92 29.90
N LEU A 164 16.95 -6.33 30.41
CA LEU A 164 18.11 -6.02 29.60
C LEU A 164 18.75 -7.34 29.13
N ARG A 165 18.69 -7.61 27.82
CA ARG A 165 19.54 -8.63 27.20
C ARG A 165 20.80 -7.95 26.70
N SER A 166 21.96 -8.48 27.06
CA SER A 166 23.25 -8.01 26.54
C SER A 166 23.38 -8.41 25.07
N GLY A 167 23.47 -7.43 24.18
CA GLY A 167 23.94 -7.65 22.82
C GLY A 167 25.47 -7.76 22.78
N LEU A 168 26.00 -8.32 21.69
CA LEU A 168 27.42 -8.16 21.36
C LEU A 168 27.72 -6.64 21.29
N CYS A 169 28.85 -6.23 21.89
CA CYS A 169 29.31 -4.85 22.08
C CYS A 169 28.62 -3.99 23.17
N GLY A 170 27.90 -4.58 24.12
CA GLY A 170 27.35 -3.82 25.27
C GLY A 170 26.13 -2.96 24.91
N SER A 171 25.52 -3.21 23.76
CA SER A 171 24.26 -2.58 23.37
C SER A 171 23.06 -3.37 23.91
N HIS A 172 22.03 -2.64 24.35
CA HIS A 172 20.75 -3.20 24.79
C HIS A 172 19.62 -2.69 23.89
N PHE A 173 18.68 -3.55 23.48
CA PHE A 173 17.61 -3.19 22.54
C PHE A 173 16.21 -3.64 23.00
N PHE A 174 15.19 -2.86 22.60
CA PHE A 174 13.75 -3.10 22.84
C PHE A 174 12.95 -3.04 21.52
N GLU A 175 11.91 -3.86 21.35
CA GLU A 175 11.09 -3.95 20.11
C GLU A 175 10.14 -2.73 19.85
N ASN A 176 9.83 -2.42 18.57
CA ASN A 176 9.21 -1.15 18.07
C ASN A 176 7.98 -1.32 17.13
N ILE A 177 7.00 -0.37 17.16
CA ILE A 177 5.81 -0.22 16.26
C ILE A 177 5.75 1.20 15.62
N LYS A 178 5.43 1.39 14.31
CA LYS A 178 5.62 2.61 13.45
C LYS A 178 4.32 3.41 13.04
N PHE A 179 4.35 4.76 12.90
CA PHE A 179 3.35 5.70 12.24
C PHE A 179 3.97 6.38 11.01
N TYR A 180 3.50 7.53 10.45
CA TYR A 180 4.14 8.35 9.38
C TYR A 180 4.15 9.85 9.71
N VAL A 181 5.32 10.51 9.69
CA VAL A 181 5.56 11.92 10.09
C VAL A 181 6.70 12.53 9.23
N TYR A 182 6.63 13.83 8.93
CA TYR A 182 7.71 14.57 8.24
C TYR A 182 8.92 14.83 9.17
N GLU A 183 10.07 15.22 8.61
CA GLU A 183 11.33 15.39 9.38
C GLU A 183 11.31 16.61 10.31
N ASP A 184 10.52 17.63 10.00
CA ASP A 184 10.33 18.87 10.75
C ASP A 184 9.15 18.84 11.74
N GLU A 185 8.35 17.77 11.74
CA GLU A 185 7.18 17.65 12.61
C GLU A 185 7.50 16.97 13.94
N THR A 186 7.15 17.63 15.06
CA THR A 186 7.19 17.01 16.38
C THR A 186 6.01 16.04 16.54
N VAL A 187 6.32 14.77 16.77
CA VAL A 187 5.31 13.71 16.91
C VAL A 187 4.39 14.01 18.11
N ALA A 188 3.08 14.12 17.90
CA ALA A 188 2.12 14.37 18.97
C ALA A 188 2.28 13.39 20.15
N LEU A 189 2.55 13.92 21.34
CA LEU A 189 2.71 13.13 22.55
C LEU A 189 1.39 12.47 22.93
N ARG A 190 1.31 11.14 22.83
CA ARG A 190 0.22 10.36 23.43
C ARG A 190 0.63 9.92 24.82
N ALA A 191 0.03 10.51 25.85
CA ALA A 191 0.25 10.13 27.23
C ALA A 191 -0.99 9.47 27.84
N VAL A 192 -0.86 8.25 28.37
CA VAL A 192 -1.94 7.52 29.06
C VAL A 192 -1.37 6.93 30.35
N LYS A 193 -2.06 7.10 31.49
CA LYS A 193 -1.57 6.62 32.81
C LYS A 193 -1.29 5.11 32.84
N SER A 194 -2.14 4.29 32.22
CA SER A 194 -1.90 2.86 32.00
C SER A 194 -2.89 2.29 30.98
N LYS A 195 -2.44 1.36 30.11
CA LYS A 195 -3.34 0.59 29.24
C LYS A 195 -4.35 -0.25 30.02
N ARG A 196 -4.12 -0.52 31.31
CA ARG A 196 -5.06 -1.23 32.20
C ARG A 196 -6.38 -0.47 32.41
N PHE A 197 -6.40 0.85 32.21
CA PHE A 197 -7.62 1.65 32.33
C PHE A 197 -8.45 1.72 31.03
N ILE A 198 -7.97 1.11 29.94
CA ILE A 198 -8.75 0.98 28.71
C ILE A 198 -9.67 -0.23 28.90
N THR A 199 -10.98 0.00 28.83
CA THR A 199 -11.98 -1.06 28.89
C THR A 199 -11.78 -2.02 27.72
N LYS A 200 -11.64 -3.31 28.04
CA LYS A 200 -11.54 -4.38 27.04
C LYS A 200 -12.89 -5.08 26.96
N VAL A 201 -13.50 -5.02 25.79
CA VAL A 201 -14.79 -5.66 25.53
C VAL A 201 -14.56 -6.75 24.49
N MET A 202 -15.09 -7.94 24.74
CA MET A 202 -15.08 -9.03 23.77
C MET A 202 -16.32 -8.94 22.88
N PHE A 203 -16.20 -9.35 21.63
CA PHE A 203 -17.31 -9.37 20.68
C PHE A 203 -17.45 -10.77 20.08
N LEU A 204 -18.70 -11.22 19.94
CA LEU A 204 -19.07 -12.36 19.11
C LEU A 204 -19.48 -11.83 17.74
N ALA A 205 -18.83 -12.29 16.68
CA ALA A 205 -19.20 -11.96 15.32
C ALA A 205 -19.68 -13.22 14.59
N ALA A 206 -20.90 -13.20 14.07
CA ALA A 206 -21.42 -14.27 13.24
C ALA A 206 -21.34 -13.85 11.76
N VAL A 207 -20.69 -14.70 10.97
CA VAL A 207 -20.49 -14.49 9.54
C VAL A 207 -20.74 -15.81 8.82
N ALA A 208 -21.35 -15.74 7.66
CA ALA A 208 -21.62 -16.84 6.75
C ALA A 208 -20.94 -16.58 5.40
N ARG A 209 -20.90 -17.61 4.54
CA ARG A 209 -20.38 -17.44 3.19
C ARG A 209 -21.33 -16.54 2.37
N PRO A 210 -20.82 -15.51 1.68
CA PRO A 210 -21.63 -14.72 0.76
C PRO A 210 -22.26 -15.62 -0.30
N ARG A 211 -23.54 -15.41 -0.60
CA ARG A 211 -24.28 -16.20 -1.58
C ARG A 211 -25.45 -15.40 -2.15
N HIS A 212 -25.94 -15.80 -3.32
CA HIS A 212 -27.13 -15.20 -3.88
C HIS A 212 -28.38 -15.70 -3.15
N ASP A 213 -29.27 -14.80 -2.75
CA ASP A 213 -30.58 -15.12 -2.16
C ASP A 213 -31.66 -14.96 -3.24
N ALA A 214 -32.12 -16.10 -3.77
CA ALA A 214 -33.14 -16.13 -4.82
C ALA A 214 -34.50 -15.60 -4.34
N HIS A 215 -34.86 -15.80 -3.07
CA HIS A 215 -36.16 -15.36 -2.55
C HIS A 215 -36.25 -13.83 -2.43
N ARG A 216 -35.12 -13.20 -2.09
CA ARG A 216 -35.04 -11.75 -1.89
C ARG A 216 -34.44 -11.01 -3.08
N ASN A 217 -34.15 -11.74 -4.18
CA ASN A 217 -33.46 -11.30 -5.38
C ASN A 217 -32.28 -10.35 -5.10
N ARG A 218 -31.44 -10.71 -4.12
CA ARG A 218 -30.32 -9.88 -3.66
C ARG A 218 -29.10 -10.73 -3.30
N HIS A 219 -27.92 -10.16 -3.41
CA HIS A 219 -26.70 -10.79 -2.90
C HIS A 219 -26.61 -10.66 -1.37
N PHE A 220 -26.54 -11.80 -0.69
CA PHE A 220 -26.24 -11.86 0.74
C PHE A 220 -24.73 -11.79 0.94
N ASP A 221 -24.27 -10.80 1.69
CA ASP A 221 -22.86 -10.49 1.90
C ASP A 221 -22.19 -11.34 3.00
N GLY A 222 -22.93 -12.27 3.60
CA GLY A 222 -22.44 -13.14 4.65
C GLY A 222 -22.47 -12.52 6.04
N LYS A 223 -22.76 -11.22 6.20
CA LYS A 223 -22.69 -10.57 7.52
C LYS A 223 -23.99 -10.78 8.29
N ILE A 224 -23.94 -11.52 9.39
CA ILE A 224 -25.11 -11.77 10.24
C ILE A 224 -25.17 -10.72 11.35
N GLY A 225 -24.10 -10.55 12.13
CA GLY A 225 -24.07 -9.56 13.20
C GLY A 225 -22.79 -9.57 14.04
N ILE A 226 -22.68 -8.57 14.91
CA ILE A 226 -21.64 -8.45 15.93
C ILE A 226 -22.28 -8.04 17.25
N TRP A 227 -21.96 -8.77 18.32
CA TRP A 227 -22.54 -8.55 19.65
C TRP A 227 -21.44 -8.44 20.70
N ALA A 228 -21.50 -7.38 21.49
CA ALA A 228 -20.57 -7.16 22.60
C ALA A 228 -20.96 -8.01 23.82
N PHE A 229 -19.98 -8.60 24.50
CA PHE A 229 -20.15 -9.21 25.82
C PHE A 229 -20.07 -8.12 26.88
N VAL A 230 -21.22 -7.49 27.12
CA VAL A 230 -21.36 -6.37 28.05
C VAL A 230 -22.62 -6.51 28.87
N GLU A 231 -22.53 -6.01 30.10
CA GLU A 231 -23.63 -5.92 31.04
C GLU A 231 -23.87 -4.46 31.40
N LEU A 232 -25.13 -4.08 31.55
CA LEU A 232 -25.51 -2.75 32.05
C LEU A 232 -25.55 -2.81 33.58
N THR A 233 -24.50 -2.32 34.22
CA THR A 233 -24.39 -2.27 35.68
C THR A 233 -24.53 -0.86 36.21
N VAL A 234 -25.04 -0.72 37.42
CA VAL A 234 -25.19 0.59 38.08
C VAL A 234 -23.84 1.02 38.66
N ALA A 235 -23.44 2.27 38.43
CA ALA A 235 -22.22 2.82 39.00
C ALA A 235 -22.32 2.92 40.53
N LEU A 236 -21.62 2.01 41.23
CA LEU A 236 -21.63 1.94 42.70
C LEU A 236 -20.94 3.14 43.38
N ARG A 237 -19.97 3.77 42.71
CA ARG A 237 -19.17 4.88 43.25
C ARG A 237 -19.26 6.10 42.34
N LYS A 238 -19.33 7.28 42.94
CA LYS A 238 -19.17 8.55 42.25
C LYS A 238 -17.73 8.65 41.73
N SER A 239 -17.55 9.02 40.47
CA SER A 239 -16.24 9.38 39.92
C SER A 239 -16.32 10.74 39.25
N LYS A 240 -15.18 11.30 38.86
CA LYS A 240 -15.12 12.59 38.14
C LYS A 240 -15.95 12.57 36.84
N ASN A 241 -16.08 11.41 36.20
CA ASN A 241 -16.70 11.29 34.89
C ASN A 241 -18.13 10.69 34.93
N ARG A 242 -18.64 10.29 36.11
CA ARG A 242 -20.01 9.75 36.24
C ARG A 242 -20.56 9.84 37.67
N PRO A 243 -21.84 10.21 37.85
CA PRO A 243 -22.50 10.17 39.16
C PRO A 243 -22.75 8.73 39.63
N LYS A 244 -22.90 8.55 40.95
CA LYS A 244 -23.35 7.28 41.54
C LYS A 244 -24.76 6.99 41.04
N GLY A 245 -25.05 5.75 40.67
CA GLY A 245 -26.36 5.36 40.12
C GLY A 245 -26.45 5.39 38.59
N ALA A 246 -25.47 5.96 37.87
CA ALA A 246 -25.50 5.97 36.40
C ALA A 246 -25.38 4.54 35.83
N ILE A 247 -26.21 4.21 34.83
CA ILE A 247 -26.11 2.95 34.08
C ILE A 247 -24.82 2.97 33.28
N VAL A 248 -23.96 1.98 33.48
CA VAL A 248 -22.68 1.85 32.79
C VAL A 248 -22.53 0.46 32.19
N THR A 249 -22.12 0.46 30.93
CA THR A 249 -21.75 -0.75 30.22
C THR A 249 -20.40 -1.25 30.70
N THR A 250 -20.39 -2.36 31.43
CA THR A 250 -19.19 -3.04 31.91
C THR A 250 -18.93 -4.31 31.11
N PRO A 251 -17.66 -4.66 30.84
CA PRO A 251 -17.34 -5.92 30.17
C PRO A 251 -17.73 -7.09 31.07
N GLN A 252 -18.39 -8.09 30.50
CA GLN A 252 -18.81 -9.30 31.20
C GLN A 252 -17.75 -10.40 30.98
N SER A 253 -17.50 -11.23 32.00
CA SER A 253 -16.73 -12.47 31.80
C SER A 253 -17.51 -13.42 30.89
N VAL A 254 -16.82 -14.07 29.95
CA VAL A 254 -17.45 -14.93 28.96
C VAL A 254 -17.21 -16.38 29.34
N ASP A 255 -18.21 -16.96 29.98
CA ASP A 255 -18.26 -18.38 30.29
C ASP A 255 -19.16 -19.11 29.29
N GLY A 256 -19.13 -20.44 29.29
CA GLY A 256 -19.93 -21.26 28.36
C GLY A 256 -21.43 -20.94 28.41
N VAL A 257 -21.96 -20.61 29.59
CA VAL A 257 -23.38 -20.23 29.78
C VAL A 257 -23.68 -18.87 29.12
N VAL A 258 -22.84 -17.86 29.35
CA VAL A 258 -22.99 -16.52 28.76
C VAL A 258 -22.88 -16.60 27.24
N TYR A 259 -21.92 -17.39 26.75
CA TYR A 259 -21.72 -17.64 25.33
C TYR A 259 -22.94 -18.30 24.69
N ASN A 260 -23.45 -19.39 25.30
CA ASN A 260 -24.65 -20.08 24.84
C ASN A 260 -25.87 -19.16 24.82
N HIS A 261 -26.06 -18.36 25.88
CA HIS A 261 -27.15 -17.39 25.97
C HIS A 261 -27.12 -16.38 24.81
N ILE A 262 -25.94 -15.83 24.46
CA ILE A 262 -25.83 -14.92 23.31
C ILE A 262 -26.12 -15.66 22.00
N ILE A 263 -25.66 -16.90 21.83
CA ILE A 263 -25.97 -17.69 20.64
C ILE A 263 -27.49 -17.86 20.49
N MET A 264 -28.15 -18.37 21.52
CA MET A 264 -29.57 -18.71 21.45
C MET A 264 -30.46 -17.49 21.32
N ASN A 265 -30.15 -16.41 22.03
CA ASN A 265 -31.05 -15.25 22.12
C ASN A 265 -30.70 -14.12 21.14
N LYS A 266 -29.50 -14.10 20.58
CA LYS A 266 -29.08 -13.04 19.64
C LYS A 266 -28.66 -13.59 18.29
N VAL A 267 -27.77 -14.59 18.27
CA VAL A 267 -27.21 -15.10 16.99
C VAL A 267 -28.25 -15.90 16.21
N VAL A 268 -28.92 -16.86 16.81
CA VAL A 268 -29.91 -17.72 16.14
C VAL A 268 -31.07 -16.90 15.56
N PRO A 269 -31.69 -15.96 16.30
CA PRO A 269 -32.71 -15.08 15.72
C PRO A 269 -32.18 -14.24 14.55
N ALA A 270 -30.96 -13.70 14.65
CA ALA A 270 -30.36 -12.93 13.56
C ALA A 270 -30.05 -13.79 12.32
N ILE A 271 -29.68 -15.06 12.50
CA ILE A 271 -29.55 -16.03 11.41
C ILE A 271 -30.91 -16.25 10.76
N GLN A 272 -31.96 -16.53 11.53
CA GLN A 272 -33.31 -16.76 10.99
C GLN A 272 -33.84 -15.55 10.21
N GLU A 273 -33.53 -14.34 10.66
CA GLU A 273 -33.93 -13.09 10.00
C GLU A 273 -33.14 -12.83 8.71
N ARG A 274 -31.81 -12.97 8.74
CA ARG A 274 -30.93 -12.48 7.67
C ARG A 274 -30.49 -13.55 6.69
N PHE A 275 -30.38 -14.80 7.12
CA PHE A 275 -29.82 -15.87 6.31
C PHE A 275 -30.77 -16.25 5.15
N PRO A 276 -30.26 -16.48 3.92
CA PRO A 276 -31.08 -16.87 2.79
C PRO A 276 -31.81 -18.20 3.01
N LYS A 277 -33.12 -18.23 2.82
CA LYS A 277 -33.96 -19.42 3.08
C LYS A 277 -33.83 -20.56 2.04
N GLY A 278 -33.16 -20.30 0.91
CA GLY A 278 -33.11 -21.21 -0.24
C GLY A 278 -31.92 -22.19 -0.26
N GLY A 279 -31.50 -22.78 0.86
CA GLY A 279 -30.24 -23.54 0.86
C GLY A 279 -30.10 -24.65 1.92
N ARG A 280 -30.23 -25.89 1.42
CA ARG A 280 -29.99 -27.21 2.03
C ARG A 280 -31.16 -27.81 2.82
N PRO A 281 -31.62 -29.04 2.46
CA PRO A 281 -32.63 -29.80 3.22
C PRO A 281 -32.22 -30.16 4.67
N GLY A 282 -30.96 -29.95 5.05
CA GLY A 282 -30.39 -30.37 6.34
C GLY A 282 -30.20 -29.26 7.39
N GLY A 283 -30.79 -28.07 7.19
CA GLY A 283 -30.68 -26.96 8.14
C GLY A 283 -29.38 -26.15 8.08
N ILE A 284 -29.22 -25.23 9.03
CA ILE A 284 -28.06 -24.32 9.14
C ILE A 284 -27.15 -24.82 10.26
N PHE A 285 -25.91 -25.14 9.92
CA PHE A 285 -24.88 -25.53 10.88
C PHE A 285 -24.14 -24.30 11.39
N VAL A 286 -24.12 -24.12 12.71
CA VAL A 286 -23.30 -23.13 13.39
C VAL A 286 -22.03 -23.82 13.88
N GLN A 287 -20.87 -23.29 13.49
CA GLN A 287 -19.55 -23.81 13.85
C GLN A 287 -18.95 -23.00 15.00
#